data_AF-A0AAD8MUG7-F1
#
_entry.id   AF-A0AAD8MUG7-F1
#
_cell.length_a   1.000
_cell.length_b   1.000
_cell.length_c   1.000
_cell.angle_alpha   90.00
_cell.angle_beta   90.00
_cell.angle_gamma   90.00
#
_symmetry.space_group_name_H-M   'P 1'
#
loop_
_entity.id
_entity.type
_entity.pdbx_description
1 polymer ?
#
loop_
_entity_poly.entity_id
_entity_poly.type
_entity_poly.pdbx_seq_one_letter_code
_entity_poly.pdbx_strand_id
1 'polypeptide(L)'
;MGDPAPIFHHAHVDLARDLETLSGQNAELQALVDRMSDEADRRVAVTEAEWQDRIRTVEESARKRLAEGPVTVDALEEARRVTRIVSWMLCELRAVRGGRD
;
A
#
# COMPACT_ATOMS: atom_id res chain seq x y z
N MET A 1 -36.07 -58.59 -6.94
CA MET A 1 -35.00 -57.73 -7.46
C MET A 1 -35.55 -56.31 -7.33
N GLY A 2 -35.20 -55.62 -6.23
CA GLY A 2 -35.70 -54.26 -5.99
C GLY A 2 -35.01 -53.30 -6.95
N ASP A 3 -35.79 -52.44 -7.59
CA ASP A 3 -35.31 -51.45 -8.55
C ASP A 3 -34.27 -50.54 -7.87
N PRO A 4 -33.01 -50.50 -8.31
CA PRO A 4 -31.96 -49.69 -7.68
C PRO A 4 -32.16 -48.17 -7.88
N ALA A 5 -33.08 -47.77 -8.77
CA ALA A 5 -33.30 -46.40 -9.19
C ALA A 5 -33.52 -45.34 -8.08
N PRO A 6 -34.24 -45.61 -6.96
CA PRO A 6 -34.56 -44.57 -5.98
C PRO A 6 -33.33 -44.05 -5.23
N ILE A 7 -32.39 -44.94 -4.87
CA ILE A 7 -31.22 -44.61 -4.04
C ILE A 7 -30.25 -43.71 -4.81
N PHE A 8 -30.03 -43.99 -6.10
CA PHE A 8 -29.19 -43.16 -6.95
C PHE A 8 -29.79 -41.76 -7.16
N HIS A 9 -31.11 -41.65 -7.28
CA HIS A 9 -31.76 -40.34 -7.45
C HIS A 9 -31.58 -39.44 -6.23
N HIS A 10 -31.77 -39.97 -5.02
CA HIS A 10 -31.56 -39.20 -3.78
C HIS A 10 -30.10 -38.75 -3.62
N ALA A 11 -29.13 -39.61 -3.92
CA ALA A 11 -27.72 -39.25 -3.88
C ALA A 11 -27.36 -38.11 -4.87
N HIS A 12 -27.96 -38.11 -6.07
CA HIS A 12 -27.78 -37.01 -7.03
C HIS A 12 -28.42 -35.69 -6.57
N VAL A 13 -29.59 -35.74 -5.92
CA VAL A 13 -30.25 -34.55 -5.37
C VAL A 13 -29.44 -33.93 -4.22
N ASP A 14 -28.92 -34.77 -3.32
CA ASP A 14 -28.11 -34.29 -2.20
C ASP A 14 -26.78 -33.71 -2.68
N LEU A 15 -26.12 -34.36 -3.65
CA LEU A 15 -24.92 -33.82 -4.29
C LEU A 15 -25.17 -32.47 -4.99
N ALA A 16 -26.32 -32.30 -5.66
CA ALA A 16 -26.67 -31.04 -6.30
C ALA A 16 -26.84 -29.91 -5.27
N ARG A 17 -27.46 -30.21 -4.11
CA ARG A 17 -27.62 -29.25 -3.01
C ARG A 17 -26.27 -28.88 -2.38
N ASP A 18 -25.38 -29.84 -2.20
CA ASP A 18 -24.04 -29.61 -1.68
C ASP A 18 -23.23 -28.74 -2.65
N LEU A 19 -23.32 -29.00 -3.97
CA LEU A 19 -22.68 -28.18 -4.99
C LEU A 19 -23.20 -26.74 -5.00
N GLU A 20 -24.52 -26.55 -4.89
CA GLU A 20 -25.12 -25.22 -4.80
C GLU A 20 -24.63 -24.48 -3.55
N THR A 21 -24.60 -25.16 -2.40
CA THR A 21 -24.12 -24.61 -1.13
C THR A 21 -22.65 -24.19 -1.23
N LEU A 22 -21.79 -25.08 -1.74
CA LEU A 22 -20.37 -24.80 -1.93
C LEU A 22 -20.15 -23.67 -2.93
N SER A 23 -20.95 -23.60 -4.00
CA SER A 23 -20.87 -22.50 -4.97
C SER A 23 -21.25 -21.17 -4.34
N GLY A 24 -22.27 -21.14 -3.49
CA GLY A 24 -22.67 -19.94 -2.74
C GLY A 24 -21.56 -19.49 -1.79
N GLN A 25 -21.01 -20.43 -1.02
CA GLN A 25 -19.89 -20.15 -0.11
C GLN A 25 -18.65 -19.65 -0.85
N ASN A 26 -18.32 -20.23 -2.01
CA ASN A 26 -17.21 -19.75 -2.83
C ASN A 26 -17.44 -18.32 -3.33
N ALA A 27 -18.67 -17.97 -3.74
CA ALA A 27 -19.00 -16.61 -4.15
C ALA A 27 -18.86 -15.61 -2.99
N GLU A 28 -19.29 -15.99 -1.79
CA GLU A 28 -19.14 -15.17 -0.58
C GLU A 28 -17.67 -14.97 -0.18
N LEU A 29 -16.86 -16.03 -0.24
CA LEU A 29 -15.42 -15.98 0.01
C LEU A 29 -14.71 -15.08 -1.01
N GLN A 30 -15.05 -15.21 -2.30
CA GLN A 30 -14.50 -14.36 -3.35
C GLN A 30 -14.84 -12.89 -3.08
N ALA A 31 -16.10 -12.58 -2.76
CA ALA A 31 -16.51 -11.22 -2.45
C ALA A 31 -15.79 -10.65 -1.21
N LEU A 32 -15.45 -11.51 -0.23
CA LEU A 32 -14.66 -11.11 0.94
C LEU A 32 -13.20 -10.82 0.56
N VAL A 33 -12.59 -11.68 -0.27
CA VAL A 33 -11.24 -11.46 -0.80
C VAL A 33 -11.17 -10.15 -1.58
N ASP A 34 -12.14 -9.89 -2.46
CA ASP A 34 -12.19 -8.66 -3.26
C ASP A 34 -12.25 -7.42 -2.36
N ARG A 35 -13.14 -7.42 -1.35
CA ARG A 35 -13.23 -6.31 -0.37
C ARG A 35 -11.93 -6.11 0.42
N MET A 36 -11.27 -7.20 0.82
CA MET A 36 -9.98 -7.12 1.52
C MET A 36 -8.88 -6.59 0.62
N SER A 37 -8.87 -6.97 -0.66
CA SER A 37 -7.93 -6.44 -1.66
C SER A 37 -8.14 -4.93 -1.85
N ASP A 38 -9.38 -4.50 -2.08
CA ASP A 38 -9.71 -3.09 -2.25
C ASP A 38 -9.31 -2.24 -1.02
N GLU A 39 -9.50 -2.78 0.18
CA GLU A 39 -9.09 -2.12 1.41
C GLU A 39 -7.57 -2.04 1.54
N ALA A 40 -6.85 -3.10 1.18
CA ALA A 40 -5.39 -3.11 1.18
C ALA A 40 -4.84 -2.09 0.18
N ASP A 41 -5.39 -2.05 -1.03
CA ASP A 41 -5.00 -1.10 -2.09
C ASP A 41 -5.27 0.34 -1.66
N ARG A 42 -6.43 0.61 -1.05
CA ARG A 42 -6.74 1.93 -0.49
C ARG A 42 -5.75 2.35 0.60
N ARG A 43 -5.36 1.44 1.50
CA ARG A 43 -4.35 1.74 2.53
C ARG A 43 -2.98 2.04 1.93
N VAL A 44 -2.58 1.27 0.91
CA VAL A 44 -1.31 1.52 0.19
C VAL A 44 -1.35 2.89 -0.47
N ALA A 45 -2.44 3.24 -1.17
CA ALA A 45 -2.60 4.52 -1.83
C ALA A 45 -2.57 5.72 -0.85
N VAL A 46 -3.30 5.63 0.27
CA VAL A 46 -3.28 6.66 1.32
C VAL A 46 -1.87 6.82 1.88
N THR A 47 -1.23 5.70 2.22
CA THR A 47 0.14 5.68 2.73
C THR A 47 1.07 6.36 1.73
N GLU A 48 1.03 5.97 0.46
CA GLU A 48 1.86 6.55 -0.60
C GLU A 48 1.65 8.06 -0.76
N ALA A 49 0.41 8.54 -0.70
CA ALA A 49 0.11 9.97 -0.74
C ALA A 49 0.74 10.74 0.44
N GLU A 50 0.68 10.18 1.65
CA GLU A 50 1.33 10.77 2.83
C GLU A 50 2.86 10.80 2.69
N TRP A 51 3.46 9.73 2.15
CA TRP A 51 4.89 9.69 1.84
C TRP A 51 5.29 10.77 0.85
N GLN A 52 4.52 10.91 -0.23
CA GLN A 52 4.75 11.92 -1.27
C GLN A 52 4.65 13.35 -0.70
N ASP A 53 3.65 13.62 0.16
CA ASP A 53 3.49 14.95 0.76
C ASP A 53 4.65 15.30 1.71
N ARG A 54 5.11 14.34 2.51
CA ARG A 54 6.28 14.52 3.39
C ARG A 54 7.55 14.76 2.59
N ILE A 55 7.78 14.01 1.51
CA ILE A 55 8.93 14.20 0.60
C ILE A 55 8.87 15.60 -0.05
N ARG A 56 7.69 16.01 -0.53
CA ARG A 56 7.47 17.33 -1.11
C ARG A 56 7.80 18.45 -0.13
N THR A 57 7.40 18.30 1.14
CA THR A 57 7.73 19.25 2.21
C THR A 57 9.24 19.38 2.43
N VAL A 58 9.97 18.25 2.39
CA VAL A 58 11.45 18.24 2.50
C VAL A 58 12.07 18.96 1.30
N GLU A 59 11.58 18.71 0.08
CA GLU A 59 12.05 19.37 -1.14
C GLU A 59 11.83 20.89 -1.09
N GLU A 60 10.61 21.33 -0.76
CA GLU A 60 10.25 22.74 -0.64
C GLU A 60 11.13 23.44 0.40
N SER A 61 11.36 22.78 1.54
CA SER A 61 12.25 23.28 2.60
C SER A 61 13.71 23.36 2.17
N ALA A 62 14.20 22.41 1.37
CA ALA A 62 15.55 22.45 0.81
C ALA A 62 15.69 23.59 -0.19
N ARG A 63 14.72 23.75 -1.10
CA ARG A 63 14.68 24.85 -2.08
C ARG A 63 14.68 26.20 -1.37
N LYS A 64 13.89 26.35 -0.31
CA LYS A 64 13.87 27.56 0.53
C LYS A 64 15.23 27.83 1.17
N ARG A 65 15.86 26.83 1.80
CA ARG A 65 17.21 26.98 2.38
C ARG A 65 18.28 27.34 1.36
N LEU A 66 18.17 26.83 0.13
CA LEU A 66 19.07 27.16 -0.97
C LEU A 66 18.87 28.60 -1.45
N ALA A 67 17.62 29.07 -1.54
CA ALA A 67 17.29 30.43 -1.99
C ALA A 67 17.56 31.52 -0.95
N GLU A 68 17.28 31.24 0.33
CA GLU A 68 17.37 32.24 1.42
C GLU A 68 18.73 32.27 2.11
N GLY A 69 19.56 31.24 1.94
CA GLY A 69 20.88 31.20 2.56
C GLY A 69 21.84 32.21 1.90
N PRO A 70 22.81 32.74 2.67
CA PRO A 70 23.81 33.63 2.12
C PRO A 70 24.62 32.88 1.06
N VAL A 71 24.63 33.39 -0.16
CA VAL A 71 25.51 32.90 -1.23
C VAL A 71 26.92 33.38 -0.93
N THR A 72 27.86 32.44 -0.76
CA THR A 72 29.25 32.79 -0.49
C THR A 72 30.03 32.90 -1.79
N VAL A 73 30.91 33.91 -1.90
CA VAL A 73 31.78 34.08 -3.08
C VAL A 73 32.88 33.00 -3.11
N ASP A 74 33.23 32.44 -1.96
CA ASP A 74 34.14 31.30 -1.85
C ASP A 74 33.44 29.97 -2.21
N ALA A 75 34.01 29.26 -3.17
CA ALA A 75 33.50 27.99 -3.65
C ALA A 75 33.58 26.88 -2.58
N LEU A 76 34.59 26.91 -1.71
CA LEU A 76 34.72 25.89 -0.66
C LEU A 76 33.65 26.07 0.42
N GLU A 77 33.37 27.31 0.81
CA GLU A 77 32.31 27.62 1.76
C GLU A 77 30.91 27.31 1.21
N GLU A 78 30.67 27.59 -0.07
CA GLU A 78 29.41 27.24 -0.74
C GLU A 78 29.24 25.71 -0.81
N ALA A 79 30.32 24.98 -1.14
CA ALA A 79 30.31 23.51 -1.14
C ALA A 79 29.97 22.95 0.25
N ARG A 80 30.52 23.52 1.34
CA ARG A 80 30.18 23.13 2.72
C ARG A 80 28.73 23.44 3.07
N ARG A 81 28.19 24.58 2.61
CA ARG A 81 26.79 24.95 2.78
C ARG A 81 25.86 23.95 2.10
N VAL A 82 26.09 23.67 0.82
CA VAL A 82 25.31 22.68 0.05
C VAL A 82 25.42 21.29 0.69
N THR A 83 26.62 20.87 1.10
CA THR A 83 26.83 19.58 1.78
C THR A 83 25.99 19.46 3.06
N ARG A 84 25.87 20.53 3.85
CA ARG A 84 25.01 20.55 5.05
C ARG A 84 23.53 20.40 4.70
N ILE A 85 23.07 21.08 3.65
CA ILE A 85 21.67 20.98 3.18
C ILE A 85 21.38 19.55 2.71
N VAL A 86 22.26 18.96 1.90
CA VAL A 86 22.13 17.57 1.44
C VAL A 86 22.14 16.59 2.62
N SER A 87 23.04 16.78 3.58
CA SER A 87 23.10 15.94 4.78
C SER A 87 21.81 16.03 5.61
N TRP A 88 21.26 17.24 5.78
CA TRP A 88 19.96 17.44 6.42
C TRP A 88 18.83 16.74 5.65
N MET A 89 18.73 16.91 4.32
CA MET A 89 17.73 16.22 3.50
C MET A 89 17.77 14.70 3.66
N LEU A 90 18.97 14.12 3.68
CA LEU A 90 19.13 12.67 3.87
C LEU A 90 18.67 12.21 5.26
N CYS A 91 18.89 13.01 6.30
CA CYS A 91 18.36 12.73 7.63
C CYS A 91 16.83 12.80 7.66
N GLU A 92 16.23 13.81 7.04
CA GLU A 92 14.76 13.93 6.94
C GLU A 92 14.16 12.79 6.15
N LEU A 93 14.72 12.43 4.99
CA LEU A 93 14.24 11.30 4.19
C LEU A 93 14.36 9.96 4.95
N ARG A 94 15.39 9.81 5.79
CA ARG A 94 15.52 8.66 6.68
C ARG A 94 14.44 8.67 7.78
N ALA A 95 14.14 9.84 8.36
CA ALA A 95 13.08 9.99 9.36
C ALA A 95 11.69 9.77 8.75
N VAL A 96 11.48 10.21 7.51
CA VAL A 96 10.32 9.88 6.71
C VAL A 96 10.22 8.36 6.64
N ARG A 97 11.27 7.66 6.18
CA ARG A 97 11.34 6.19 6.05
C ARG A 97 11.15 5.42 7.38
N GLY A 98 11.66 5.95 8.48
CA GLY A 98 11.69 5.29 9.79
C GLY A 98 10.51 5.62 10.71
N GLY A 99 9.69 6.62 10.40
CA GLY A 99 8.53 7.03 11.19
C GLY A 99 7.34 6.10 11.03
N ARG A 100 7.53 4.83 11.40
CA ARG A 100 6.49 3.83 11.62
C ARG A 100 6.44 3.59 13.14
N ASP A 101 5.59 4.34 13.82
CA ASP A 101 5.02 3.99 15.12
C ASP A 101 3.50 3.91 14.95
#